data_AF-A0A314XPC1-F1
#
_entry.id   AF-A0A314XPC1-F1
#
_cell.length_a   1.000
_cell.length_b   1.000
_cell.length_c   1.000
_cell.angle_alpha   90.00
_cell.angle_beta   90.00
_cell.angle_gamma   90.00
#
_symmetry.space_group_name_H-M   'P 1'
#
loop_
_entity.id
_entity.type
_entity.pdbx_description
1 polymer ?
#
loop_
_entity_poly.entity_id
_entity_poly.type
_entity_poly.pdbx_seq_one_letter_code
_entity_poly.pdbx_strand_id
1 'polypeptide(L)' 'MAETVYSISALPHLYELIKKCITPSHGVVYMAAKKHYFGVGGGTRRFLSIVEKDGKLV' A
#
# COMPACT_ATOMS: atom_id res chain seq x y z
N MET A 1 4.01 7.11 -13.24
CA MET A 1 3.21 5.87 -13.23
C MET A 1 2.79 5.62 -11.78
N ALA A 2 1.49 5.52 -11.46
CA ALA A 2 0.99 5.45 -10.07
C ALA A 2 0.78 4.01 -9.55
N GLU A 3 1.12 3.00 -10.35
CA GLU A 3 0.80 1.59 -10.08
C GLU A 3 1.88 0.89 -9.25
N THR A 4 2.02 1.20 -7.96
CA THR A 4 3.13 0.69 -7.11
C THR A 4 2.81 -0.60 -6.33
N VAL A 5 1.55 -1.03 -6.28
CA VAL A 5 1.09 -2.20 -5.49
C VAL A 5 0.90 -3.49 -6.31
N TYR A 6 1.49 -3.60 -7.50
CA TYR A 6 1.36 -4.78 -8.36
C TYR A 6 2.16 -5.99 -7.84
N SER A 7 3.31 -5.76 -7.22
CA SER A 7 4.20 -6.82 -6.72
C SER A 7 3.88 -7.15 -5.27
N ILE A 8 3.51 -8.40 -5.00
CA ILE A 8 3.17 -8.86 -3.65
C ILE A 8 4.37 -8.74 -2.70
N SER A 9 5.58 -9.09 -3.16
CA SER A 9 6.78 -9.07 -2.33
C SER A 9 7.20 -7.66 -1.91
N ALA A 10 6.81 -6.64 -2.69
CA ALA A 10 7.13 -5.25 -2.39
C ALA A 10 6.16 -4.58 -1.41
N LEU A 11 4.95 -5.13 -1.19
CA LEU A 11 3.91 -4.47 -0.38
C LEU A 11 4.36 -4.16 1.06
N PRO A 12 5.02 -5.07 1.81
CA PRO A 12 5.47 -4.77 3.17
C PRO A 12 6.50 -3.64 3.19
N HIS A 13 7.43 -3.63 2.24
CA HIS A 13 8.47 -2.61 2.16
C HIS A 13 7.90 -1.23 1.79
N LEU A 14 6.95 -1.19 0.85
CA LEU A 14 6.24 0.03 0.49
C LEU A 14 5.47 0.59 1.69
N TYR A 15 4.78 -0.26 2.45
CA TYR A 15 4.06 0.15 3.65
C TYR A 15 4.97 0.73 4.73
N GLU A 16 6.12 0.09 5.00
CA GLU A 16 7.12 0.62 5.93
C GLU A 16 7.73 1.95 5.45
N LEU A 17 7.95 2.11 4.15
CA LEU A 17 8.41 3.37 3.57
C LEU A 17 7.37 4.48 3.78
N ILE A 18 6.11 4.21 3.49
CA ILE A 18 5.02 5.18 3.69
C ILE A 18 4.96 5.64 5.14
N LYS A 19 5.04 4.71 6.11
CA LYS A 19 5.05 5.06 7.55
C LYS A 19 6.22 5.95 7.95
N LYS A 20 7.39 5.83 7.30
CA LYS A 20 8.55 6.68 7.57
C LYS A 20 8.47 8.06 6.91
N CYS A 21 7.73 8.17 5.80
CA CYS A 21 7.65 9.39 5.01
C CYS A 21 6.40 10.25 5.33
N ILE A 22 5.35 9.64 5.87
CA ILE A 22 4.11 10.35 6.16
C ILE A 22 4.29 11.30 7.35
N THR A 23 3.72 12.50 7.26
CA THR A 23 3.66 13.42 8.40
C THR A 23 2.85 12.77 9.53
N PRO A 24 3.40 12.65 10.74
CA PRO A 24 2.67 12.09 11.88
C PRO A 24 1.34 12.83 12.11
N SER A 25 0.30 12.08 12.47
CA SER A 25 -1.04 12.57 12.86
C SER A 25 -1.91 13.23 11.77
N HIS A 26 -1.34 13.79 10.70
CA HIS A 26 -2.10 14.55 9.70
C HIS A 26 -1.75 14.27 8.23
N GLY A 27 -0.74 13.44 7.96
CA GLY A 27 -0.39 13.10 6.59
C GLY A 27 -1.46 12.22 5.94
N VAL A 28 -1.64 12.38 4.62
CA VAL A 28 -2.59 11.60 3.82
C VAL A 28 -1.87 10.99 2.63
N VAL A 29 -2.16 9.72 2.35
CA VAL A 29 -1.61 9.00 1.20
C VAL A 29 -2.72 8.80 0.18
N TYR A 30 -2.58 9.43 -0.98
CA TYR A 30 -3.45 9.20 -2.13
C TYR A 30 -2.81 8.14 -3.03
N MET A 31 -3.51 7.04 -3.27
CA MET A 31 -3.00 5.94 -4.09
C MET A 31 -4.02 5.53 -5.16
N ALA A 32 -3.58 5.48 -6.42
CA ALA A 32 -4.37 4.96 -7.53
C ALA A 32 -3.74 3.66 -8.03
N ALA A 33 -4.49 2.55 -7.99
CA ALA A 33 -4.03 1.27 -8.51
C ALA A 33 -5.21 0.36 -8.87
N LYS A 34 -4.95 -0.66 -9.70
CA LYS A 34 -5.95 -1.68 -10.00
C LYS A 34 -6.30 -2.50 -8.76
N LYS A 35 -7.56 -2.95 -8.70
CA LYS A 35 -8.05 -3.90 -7.69
C LYS A 35 -7.22 -5.18 -7.64
N HIS A 36 -6.83 -5.68 -8.81
CA HIS A 36 -6.02 -6.89 -8.95
C HIS A 36 -5.18 -6.82 -10.23
N TYR A 37 -3.94 -7.30 -10.15
CA TYR A 37 -3.05 -7.51 -11.30
C TYR A 37 -2.87 -9.01 -11.51
N PHE A 38 -3.35 -9.53 -12.65
CA PHE A 38 -3.18 -10.95 -13.01
C PHE A 38 -1.70 -11.30 -13.23
N GLY A 39 -1.32 -12.53 -12.92
CA GLY A 39 0.08 -13.00 -12.93
C GLY A 39 0.79 -12.70 -11.61
N VAL A 40 1.23 -11.46 -11.41
CA VAL A 40 1.94 -11.03 -10.18
C VAL A 40 1.07 -11.06 -8.92
N GLY A 41 -0.24 -10.97 -9.05
CA GLY A 41 -1.22 -11.22 -7.99
C GLY A 41 -1.44 -10.08 -6.99
N GLY A 42 -0.74 -8.95 -7.11
CA GLY A 42 -0.92 -7.76 -6.28
C GLY A 42 -2.21 -6.98 -6.58
N GLY A 43 -2.29 -5.77 -6.06
CA GLY A 43 -3.43 -4.87 -6.20
C GLY A 43 -3.87 -4.23 -4.88
N THR A 44 -4.84 -3.31 -4.97
CA THR A 44 -5.31 -2.53 -3.82
C THR A 44 -5.86 -3.39 -2.68
N ARG A 45 -6.58 -4.48 -2.97
CA ARG A 45 -7.17 -5.34 -1.93
C ARG A 45 -6.11 -5.95 -1.00
N ARG A 46 -4.99 -6.43 -1.56
CA ARG A 46 -3.91 -7.01 -0.76
C ARG A 46 -3.16 -5.95 0.04
N PHE A 47 -2.95 -4.78 -0.55
CA PHE A 47 -2.31 -3.67 0.14
C PHE A 47 -3.16 -3.17 1.32
N LEU A 48 -4.47 -2.95 1.11
CA LEU A 48 -5.40 -2.55 2.17
C LEU A 48 -5.40 -3.56 3.33
N SER A 49 -5.39 -4.86 3.06
CA SER A 49 -5.33 -5.87 4.11
C SER A 49 -4.08 -5.75 5.00
N ILE A 50 -2.94 -5.31 4.47
CA ILE A 50 -1.72 -5.07 5.27
C ILE A 50 -1.87 -3.81 6.12
N VAL A 51 -2.43 -2.75 5.55
CA VAL A 51 -2.69 -1.48 6.25
C VAL A 51 -3.68 -1.68 7.40
N GLU A 52 -4.81 -2.35 7.13
CA GLU A 52 -5.87 -2.65 8.10
C GLU A 52 -5.37 -3.55 9.23
N LYS A 53 -4.48 -4.51 8.93
CA LYS A 53 -3.92 -5.42 9.94
C LYS A 53 -2.97 -4.72 10.92
N ASP A 54 -2.21 -3.72 10.49
CA ASP A 54 -1.32 -2.95 11.36
C ASP A 54 -2.07 -1.84 12.13
N GLY A 55 -3.15 -1.29 11.56
CA GLY A 55 -4.04 -0.35 12.26
C GLY A 55 -3.48 1.06 12.47
N LYS A 56 -2.29 1.37 11.94
CA LYS A 56 -1.60 2.66 12.18
C LYS A 56 -1.97 3.77 11.20
N LEU A 57 -2.40 3.40 9.99
CA LEU A 57 -2.74 4.32 8.89
C LEU A 57 -4.20 4.11 8.42
N VAL A 58 -5.08 3.65 9.31
CA VAL A 58 -6.51 3.42 9.06
C VAL A 58 -7.32 4.59 9.60
#